data_AF-A0A6A3RVB9-F1
#
_entry.id   AF-A0A6A3RVB9-F1
#
_cell.length_a   1.000
_cell.length_b   1.000
_cell.length_c   1.000
_cell.angle_alpha   90.00
_cell.angle_beta   90.00
_cell.angle_gamma   90.00
#
_symmetry.space_group_name_H-M   'P 1'
#
loop_
_entity.id
_entity.type
_entity.pdbx_description
1 polymer ?
#
loop_
_entity_poly.entity_id
_entity_poly.type
_entity_poly.pdbx_seq_one_letter_code
_entity_poly.pdbx_strand_id
1 'polypeptide(L)'
;MATLKLYKQELQVAHERIRGHLEKISELTTMINDVQRVDYIKYRLMQIGGHDRAFRYIVSDLRYKGELEQLFDLPFDEILQAYLSMLDRRNRIVHKWTMSMWETGPVPTFVRYRYQQHISYLAETCSTANKSASSC
;
A
#
# COMPACT_ATOMS: atom_id res chain seq x y z
N MET A 1 -24.22 5.25 43.84
CA MET A 1 -22.78 5.38 43.50
C MET A 1 -22.25 4.23 42.63
N ALA A 2 -22.69 2.98 42.78
CA ALA A 2 -22.20 1.84 41.99
C ALA A 2 -22.44 1.99 40.47
N THR A 3 -23.61 2.46 40.05
CA THR A 3 -23.97 2.65 38.63
C THR A 3 -23.09 3.68 37.93
N LEU A 4 -22.74 4.77 38.61
CA LEU A 4 -21.82 5.79 38.08
C LEU A 4 -20.42 5.22 37.84
N LYS A 5 -19.96 4.33 38.72
CA LYS A 5 -18.65 3.66 38.58
C LYS A 5 -18.65 2.70 37.39
N LEU A 6 -19.75 1.97 37.19
CA LEU A 6 -19.94 1.08 36.04
C LEU A 6 -19.89 1.87 34.72
N TYR A 7 -20.67 2.94 34.59
CA TYR A 7 -20.68 3.76 33.38
C TYR A 7 -19.32 4.38 33.07
N LYS A 8 -18.55 4.79 34.10
CA LYS A 8 -17.18 5.29 33.90
C LYS A 8 -16.24 4.20 33.34
N GLN A 9 -16.36 2.97 33.81
CA GLN A 9 -15.57 1.84 33.30
C GLN A 9 -15.95 1.50 31.86
N GLU A 10 -17.24 1.44 31.54
CA GLU A 10 -17.71 1.20 30.18
C GLU A 10 -17.24 2.28 29.21
N LEU A 11 -17.32 3.55 29.62
CA LEU A 11 -16.82 4.67 28.83
C LEU A 11 -15.31 4.59 28.59
N GLN A 12 -14.53 4.19 29.61
CA GLN A 12 -13.09 4.00 29.47
C GLN A 12 -12.75 2.91 28.44
N VAL A 13 -13.43 1.76 28.52
CA VAL A 13 -13.26 0.67 27.55
C VAL A 13 -13.63 1.11 26.14
N ALA A 14 -14.71 1.89 26.00
CA ALA A 14 -15.12 2.45 24.71
C ALA A 14 -14.06 3.42 24.15
N HIS A 15 -13.50 4.30 24.97
CA HIS A 15 -12.42 5.22 24.55
C HIS A 15 -11.15 4.48 24.13
N GLU A 16 -10.73 3.45 24.87
CA GLU A 16 -9.57 2.63 24.50
C GLU A 16 -9.79 1.91 23.17
N ARG A 17 -11.00 1.37 22.95
CA ARG A 17 -11.38 0.75 21.68
C ARG A 17 -11.36 1.75 20.52
N ILE A 18 -11.96 2.94 20.71
CA ILE A 18 -11.96 4.01 19.69
C ILE A 18 -10.54 4.43 19.36
N ARG A 19 -9.67 4.60 20.37
CA ARG A 19 -8.25 4.92 20.16
C ARG A 19 -7.56 3.88 19.28
N GLY A 20 -7.71 2.60 19.59
CA GLY A 20 -7.13 1.52 18.78
C GLY A 20 -7.68 1.47 17.34
N HIS A 21 -8.94 1.86 17.12
CA HIS A 21 -9.47 2.00 15.77
C HIS A 21 -8.86 3.19 15.01
N LEU A 22 -8.68 4.34 15.68
CA LEU A 22 -8.06 5.52 15.08
C LEU A 22 -6.60 5.25 14.69
N GLU A 23 -5.85 4.53 15.52
CA GLU A 23 -4.48 4.10 15.21
C GLU A 23 -4.45 3.24 13.94
N LYS A 24 -5.32 2.22 13.85
CA LYS A 24 -5.44 1.38 12.65
C LYS A 24 -5.85 2.17 11.40
N ILE A 25 -6.76 3.13 11.53
CA ILE A 25 -7.17 4.00 10.42
C ILE A 25 -5.98 4.84 9.95
N SER A 26 -5.17 5.37 10.88
CA SER A 26 -3.97 6.14 10.55
C SER A 26 -2.92 5.30 9.81
N GLU A 27 -2.69 4.06 10.26
CA GLU A 27 -1.81 3.09 9.58
C GLU A 27 -2.30 2.80 8.15
N LEU A 28 -3.58 2.45 7.99
CA LEU A 28 -4.17 2.17 6.68
C LEU A 28 -4.13 3.39 5.75
N THR A 29 -4.35 4.59 6.29
CA THR A 29 -4.27 5.83 5.51
C THR A 29 -2.85 6.06 4.98
N THR A 30 -1.84 5.82 5.83
CA THR A 30 -0.43 5.88 5.42
C THR A 30 -0.13 4.88 4.29
N MET A 31 -0.63 3.65 4.41
CA MET A 31 -0.45 2.61 3.39
C MET A 31 -1.12 2.99 2.06
N ILE A 32 -2.34 3.51 2.09
CA ILE A 32 -3.05 3.97 0.90
C ILE A 32 -2.26 5.08 0.21
N ASN A 33 -1.76 6.05 0.98
CA ASN A 33 -0.96 7.15 0.45
C ASN A 33 0.32 6.66 -0.23
N ASP A 34 1.04 5.70 0.35
CA ASP A 34 2.23 5.09 -0.27
C ASP A 34 1.89 4.42 -1.61
N VAL A 35 0.76 3.69 -1.69
CA VAL A 35 0.30 3.05 -2.93
C VAL A 35 -0.05 4.09 -3.99
N GLN A 36 -0.91 5.05 -3.64
CA GLN A 36 -1.38 6.09 -4.55
C GLN A 36 -0.23 6.97 -5.05
N ARG A 37 0.73 7.30 -4.19
CA ARG A 37 1.91 8.08 -4.57
C ARG A 37 2.75 7.35 -5.62
N VAL A 38 2.98 6.05 -5.46
CA VAL A 38 3.69 5.24 -6.48
C VAL A 38 2.92 5.24 -7.80
N ASP A 39 1.62 5.02 -7.78
CA ASP A 39 0.82 4.94 -9.00
C ASP A 39 0.79 6.29 -9.73
N TYR A 40 0.68 7.40 -9.00
CA TYR A 40 0.81 8.75 -9.54
C TYR A 40 2.17 8.99 -10.19
N ILE A 41 3.27 8.65 -9.49
CA ILE A 41 4.62 8.82 -10.03
C ILE A 41 4.81 7.98 -11.29
N LYS A 42 4.38 6.72 -11.29
CA LYS A 42 4.45 5.85 -12.48
C LYS A 42 3.68 6.44 -13.66
N TYR A 43 2.46 6.93 -13.42
CA TYR A 43 1.66 7.61 -14.44
C TYR A 43 2.40 8.81 -15.02
N ARG A 44 3.01 9.65 -14.18
CA ARG A 44 3.79 10.81 -14.64
C ARG A 44 5.05 10.40 -15.41
N LEU A 45 5.77 9.38 -14.95
CA LEU A 45 6.95 8.85 -15.64
C LEU A 45 6.61 8.27 -17.02
N MET A 46 5.43 7.68 -17.20
CA MET A 46 4.95 7.28 -18.53
C MET A 46 4.88 8.49 -19.47
N GLN A 47 4.30 9.60 -19.02
CA GLN A 47 4.16 10.83 -19.84
C GLN A 47 5.50 11.48 -20.21
N ILE A 48 6.52 11.38 -19.36
CA ILE A 48 7.85 11.97 -19.59
C ILE A 48 8.62 11.21 -20.69
N GLY A 49 8.41 9.89 -20.78
CA GLY A 49 9.17 9.05 -21.72
C GLY A 49 9.28 7.58 -21.32
N GLY A 50 8.53 7.14 -20.31
CA GLY A 50 8.56 5.78 -19.78
C GLY A 50 7.71 4.76 -20.54
N HIS A 51 7.17 5.08 -21.73
CA HIS A 51 6.29 4.17 -22.48
C HIS A 51 6.96 2.81 -22.81
N ASP A 52 8.25 2.83 -23.17
CA ASP A 52 8.98 1.63 -23.63
C ASP A 52 10.20 1.29 -22.78
N ARG A 53 10.33 1.91 -21.60
CA ARG A 53 11.54 1.78 -20.76
C ARG A 53 11.17 1.58 -19.31
N ALA A 54 11.99 0.80 -18.62
CA ALA A 54 11.86 0.69 -17.17
C ALA A 54 12.05 2.07 -16.53
N PHE A 55 11.14 2.44 -15.64
CA PHE A 55 11.12 3.74 -14.96
C PHE A 55 12.41 4.06 -14.21
N ARG A 56 13.14 3.05 -13.72
CA ARG A 56 14.47 3.22 -13.11
C ARG A 56 15.44 3.97 -14.03
N TYR A 57 15.39 3.71 -15.34
CA TYR A 57 16.24 4.41 -16.29
C TYR A 57 15.79 5.84 -16.55
N ILE A 58 14.47 6.10 -16.50
CA ILE A 58 13.93 7.46 -16.63
C ILE A 58 14.35 8.33 -15.45
N VAL A 59 14.16 7.85 -14.22
CA VAL A 59 14.48 8.61 -12.99
C VAL A 59 15.97 8.91 -12.81
N SER A 60 16.85 8.20 -13.51
CA SER A 60 18.31 8.44 -13.51
C SER A 60 18.82 9.21 -14.72
N ASP A 61 17.94 9.56 -15.66
CA ASP A 61 18.35 10.19 -16.92
C ASP A 61 18.34 11.72 -16.83
N LEU A 62 19.53 12.30 -16.98
CA LEU A 62 19.77 13.75 -16.92
C LEU A 62 18.90 14.55 -17.88
N ARG A 63 18.44 13.95 -18.98
CA ARG A 63 17.58 14.61 -19.97
C ARG A 63 16.25 15.06 -19.37
N TYR A 64 15.77 14.40 -18.33
CA TYR A 64 14.50 14.69 -17.67
C TYR A 64 14.67 15.40 -16.32
N LYS A 65 15.88 15.90 -16.01
CA LYS A 65 16.22 16.44 -14.69
C LYS A 65 15.17 17.41 -14.14
N GLY A 66 14.82 18.46 -14.88
CA GLY A 66 13.89 19.49 -14.39
C GLY A 66 12.48 18.95 -14.14
N GLU A 67 11.97 18.09 -15.00
CA GLU A 67 10.65 17.46 -14.83
C GLU A 67 10.64 16.50 -13.64
N LEU A 68 11.74 15.80 -13.40
CA LEU A 68 11.88 14.88 -12.28
C LEU A 68 12.03 15.61 -10.94
N GLU A 69 12.84 16.67 -10.88
CA GLU A 69 12.96 17.52 -9.68
C GLU A 69 11.60 18.11 -9.31
N GLN A 70 10.83 18.58 -10.30
CA GLN A 70 9.45 19.06 -10.08
C GLN A 70 8.49 17.95 -9.64
N LEU A 71 8.60 16.75 -10.22
CA LEU A 71 7.71 15.63 -9.91
C LEU A 71 7.93 15.07 -8.51
N PHE A 72 9.19 14.96 -8.08
CA PHE A 72 9.57 14.37 -6.80
C PHE A 72 9.66 15.40 -5.68
N ASP A 73 9.78 16.69 -6.00
CA ASP A 73 10.07 17.78 -5.07
C ASP A 73 11.38 17.54 -4.30
N LEU A 74 12.41 17.09 -5.04
CA LEU A 74 13.72 16.69 -4.51
C LEU A 74 14.84 17.04 -5.50
N PRO A 75 16.08 17.25 -5.03
CA PRO A 75 17.25 17.33 -5.89
C PRO A 75 17.44 16.06 -6.72
N PHE A 76 17.87 16.21 -7.98
CA PHE A 76 17.96 15.09 -8.94
C PHE A 76 18.79 13.89 -8.44
N ASP A 77 19.87 14.15 -7.71
CA ASP A 77 20.77 13.14 -7.15
C ASP A 77 20.10 12.26 -6.06
N GLU A 78 19.03 12.75 -5.43
CA GLU A 78 18.28 12.00 -4.42
C GLU A 78 17.12 11.18 -5.02
N ILE A 79 16.67 11.50 -6.25
CA ILE A 79 15.44 10.96 -6.84
C ILE A 79 15.48 9.44 -6.98
N LEU A 80 16.59 8.87 -7.45
CA LEU A 80 16.69 7.41 -7.64
C LEU A 80 16.49 6.68 -6.31
N GLN A 81 17.13 7.16 -5.25
CA GLN A 81 17.01 6.56 -3.93
C GLN A 81 15.60 6.73 -3.37
N ALA A 82 14.99 7.90 -3.52
CA ALA A 82 13.62 8.17 -3.11
C ALA A 82 12.62 7.25 -3.85
N TYR A 83 12.80 7.09 -5.16
CA TYR A 83 11.98 6.21 -5.99
C TYR A 83 12.06 4.74 -5.53
N LEU A 84 13.28 4.22 -5.31
CA LEU A 84 13.48 2.84 -4.84
C LEU A 84 12.89 2.62 -3.44
N SER A 85 13.07 3.56 -2.52
CA SER A 85 12.49 3.50 -1.17
C SER A 85 10.96 3.49 -1.21
N MET A 86 10.37 4.34 -2.04
CA MET A 86 8.93 4.40 -2.24
C MET A 86 8.37 3.10 -2.84
N LEU A 87 9.07 2.53 -3.83
CA LEU A 87 8.72 1.22 -4.38
C LEU A 87 8.78 0.11 -3.33
N ASP A 88 9.83 0.07 -2.50
CA ASP A 88 9.97 -0.92 -1.42
C ASP A 88 8.80 -0.84 -0.44
N ARG A 89 8.44 0.36 0.05
CA ARG A 89 7.28 0.54 0.94
C ARG A 89 5.98 0.04 0.30
N ARG A 90 5.70 0.46 -0.94
CA ARG A 90 4.51 0.01 -1.68
C ARG A 90 4.50 -1.50 -1.88
N ASN A 91 5.65 -2.10 -2.19
CA ASN A 91 5.77 -3.54 -2.38
C ASN A 91 5.57 -4.31 -1.08
N ARG A 92 6.00 -3.81 0.08
CA ARG A 92 5.68 -4.42 1.38
C ARG A 92 4.17 -4.46 1.65
N ILE A 93 3.43 -3.46 1.16
CA ILE A 93 1.97 -3.36 1.32
C ILE A 93 1.26 -4.37 0.40
N VAL A 94 1.54 -4.32 -0.89
CA VAL A 94 0.78 -5.06 -1.92
C VAL A 94 1.37 -6.43 -2.28
N HIS A 95 2.64 -6.67 -1.93
CA HIS A 95 3.44 -7.84 -2.29
C HIS A 95 4.11 -8.43 -1.05
N LYS A 96 3.39 -8.40 0.08
CA LYS A 96 3.83 -8.82 1.43
C LYS A 96 4.53 -10.19 1.48
N TRP A 97 4.20 -11.08 0.55
CA TRP A 97 4.74 -12.44 0.48
C TRP A 97 5.62 -12.72 -0.74
N THR A 98 5.59 -11.84 -1.74
CA THR A 98 6.21 -12.10 -3.05
C THR A 98 7.56 -11.43 -3.22
N MET A 99 7.82 -10.25 -2.65
CA MET A 99 9.05 -9.50 -2.96
C MET A 99 10.18 -9.64 -1.94
N SER A 100 9.90 -9.91 -0.65
CA SER A 100 10.97 -10.10 0.35
C SER A 100 11.75 -11.42 0.18
N MET A 101 11.16 -12.39 -0.50
CA MET A 101 11.75 -13.72 -0.76
C MET A 101 12.05 -13.94 -2.25
N TRP A 102 11.98 -12.89 -3.07
CA TRP A 102 12.31 -12.98 -4.49
C TRP A 102 13.82 -12.84 -4.69
N GLU A 103 14.55 -13.92 -4.42
CA GLU A 103 15.84 -14.13 -5.09
C GLU A 103 15.52 -14.42 -6.57
N THR A 104 16.17 -13.72 -7.50
CA THR A 104 15.98 -13.82 -8.96
C THR A 104 15.45 -15.18 -9.45
N GLY A 105 14.32 -15.20 -10.17
CA GLY A 105 13.69 -16.45 -10.64
C GLY A 105 12.15 -16.37 -10.73
N PRO A 106 11.44 -17.47 -11.01
CA PRO A 106 9.98 -17.53 -10.92
C PRO A 106 9.49 -17.47 -9.46
N VAL A 107 8.24 -17.05 -9.24
CA VAL A 107 7.61 -16.98 -7.90
C VAL A 107 7.74 -18.32 -7.18
N PRO A 108 8.30 -18.38 -5.96
CA PRO A 108 8.39 -19.61 -5.19
C PRO A 108 7.02 -20.27 -5.02
N THR A 109 6.93 -21.56 -5.31
CA THR A 109 5.65 -22.31 -5.43
C THR A 109 4.76 -22.19 -4.18
N PHE A 110 5.37 -22.13 -2.99
CA PHE A 110 4.64 -21.99 -1.73
C PHE A 110 3.98 -20.61 -1.57
N VAL A 111 4.58 -19.55 -2.13
CA VAL A 111 4.01 -18.20 -2.14
C VAL A 111 2.79 -18.17 -3.07
N ARG A 112 2.90 -18.82 -4.24
CA ARG A 112 1.80 -18.95 -5.21
C ARG A 112 0.58 -19.62 -4.57
N TYR A 113 0.77 -20.72 -3.85
CA TYR A 113 -0.33 -21.45 -3.21
C TYR A 113 -1.05 -20.61 -2.13
N ARG A 114 -0.28 -19.93 -1.28
CA ARG A 114 -0.84 -19.06 -0.22
C ARG A 114 -1.63 -17.88 -0.79
N TYR A 115 -1.17 -17.31 -1.91
CA TYR A 115 -1.86 -16.23 -2.61
C TYR A 115 -3.16 -16.72 -3.24
N GLN A 116 -3.15 -17.92 -3.83
CA GLN A 116 -4.32 -18.53 -4.43
C GLN A 116 -5.40 -18.81 -3.38
N GLN A 117 -5.01 -19.32 -2.20
CA GLN A 117 -5.91 -19.47 -1.06
C GLN A 117 -6.49 -18.13 -0.58
N HIS A 118 -5.67 -17.07 -0.50
CA HIS A 118 -6.14 -15.76 -0.07
C HIS A 118 -7.10 -15.11 -1.09
N ILE A 119 -6.82 -15.22 -2.39
CA ILE A 119 -7.75 -14.80 -3.44
C ILE A 119 -9.05 -15.57 -3.37
N SER A 120 -8.99 -16.90 -3.22
CA SER A 120 -10.18 -17.74 -3.07
C SER A 120 -10.99 -17.31 -1.85
N TYR A 121 -10.34 -17.06 -0.71
CA TYR A 121 -10.99 -16.55 0.49
C TYR A 121 -11.65 -15.18 0.27
N LEU A 122 -10.97 -14.24 -0.39
CA LEU A 122 -11.53 -12.93 -0.72
C LEU A 122 -12.71 -13.04 -1.70
N ALA A 123 -12.64 -13.94 -2.67
CA ALA A 123 -13.74 -14.20 -3.60
C ALA A 123 -14.95 -14.82 -2.90
N GLU A 124 -14.74 -15.77 -2.00
CA GLU A 124 -15.78 -16.40 -1.19
C GLU A 124 -16.45 -15.37 -0.27
N THR A 125 -15.67 -14.58 0.46
CA THR A 125 -16.18 -13.56 1.39
C THR A 125 -16.97 -12.46 0.68
N CYS A 126 -16.50 -11.96 -0.47
CA CYS A 126 -17.24 -11.04 -1.32
C CYS A 126 -18.53 -11.66 -1.89
N SER A 127 -18.50 -12.94 -2.28
CA SER A 127 -19.69 -13.64 -2.77
C SER A 127 -20.75 -13.80 -1.68
N THR A 128 -20.35 -14.15 -0.46
CA THR A 128 -21.27 -14.21 0.69
C THR A 128 -21.85 -12.85 1.05
N ALA A 129 -21.04 -11.77 1.02
CA ALA A 129 -21.51 -10.42 1.31
C ALA A 129 -22.58 -9.95 0.29
N ASN A 130 -22.39 -10.26 -0.99
CA ASN A 130 -23.38 -9.95 -2.03
C ASN A 130 -24.66 -10.77 -1.89
N LYS A 131 -24.58 -12.05 -1.53
CA LYS A 131 -25.76 -12.89 -1.29
C LYS A 131 -26.60 -12.40 -0.10
N SER A 132 -25.95 -11.93 0.97
CA SER A 132 -26.66 -11.33 2.11
C SER A 132 -27.30 -9.97 1.79
N ALA A 133 -26.75 -9.20 0.83
CA ALA A 133 -27.33 -7.93 0.41
C ALA A 133 -28.50 -8.08 -0.59
N SER A 134 -28.56 -9.18 -1.35
CA SER A 134 -29.64 -9.46 -2.31
C SER A 134 -30.84 -10.20 -1.73
N SER A 135 -30.84 -10.53 -0.43
CA SER A 135 -31.95 -11.18 0.27
C SER A 135 -32.74 -10.23 1.20
N CYS A 136 -32.54 -8.91 1.04
CA CYS A 136 -33.34 -7.86 1.67
C CYS A 136 -34.31 -7.23 0.66
#